data_AF-A0A9Q0SGS7-F1
#
_entry.id   AF-A0A9Q0SGS7-F1
#
_cell.length_a   1.000
_cell.length_b   1.000
_cell.length_c   1.000
_cell.angle_alpha   90.00
_cell.angle_beta   90.00
_cell.angle_gamma   90.00
#
_symmetry.space_group_name_H-M   'P 1'
#
loop_
_entity.id
_entity.type
_entity.pdbx_description
1 polymer ?
#
loop_
_entity_poly.entity_id
_entity_poly.type
_entity_poly.pdbx_seq_one_letter_code
_entity_poly.pdbx_strand_id
1 'polypeptide(L)' 'IPTAVNGDVAQYATDMYLKEPSGTTQKLIFSKFDATELDTYFKPGTFVDSYLSLNPYDYQQRSGIQLVATKLVIHNE' A
#
# COMPACT_ATOMS: atom_id res chain seq x y z
N ILE A 1 2.36 -4.84 -4.85
CA ILE A 1 2.28 -4.65 -3.37
C ILE A 1 2.04 -6.01 -2.74
N PRO A 2 2.73 -6.40 -1.65
CA PRO A 2 2.56 -7.72 -1.04
C PRO A 2 1.13 -7.97 -0.57
N THR A 3 0.69 -9.21 -0.62
CA THR A 3 -0.60 -9.66 -0.06
C THR A 3 -0.38 -10.29 1.31
N ALA A 4 -1.36 -10.14 2.18
CA ALA A 4 -1.44 -10.78 3.49
C ALA A 4 -2.76 -11.54 3.59
N VAL A 5 -2.75 -12.67 4.28
CA VAL A 5 -3.96 -13.44 4.58
C VAL A 5 -4.45 -13.05 5.96
N ASN A 6 -5.69 -12.56 6.06
CA ASN A 6 -6.34 -12.26 7.33
C ASN A 6 -7.63 -13.08 7.45
N GLY A 7 -7.55 -14.23 8.13
CA GLY A 7 -8.63 -15.22 8.13
C GLY A 7 -8.83 -15.81 6.72
N ASP A 8 -10.09 -15.85 6.26
CA ASP A 8 -10.45 -16.34 4.92
C ASP A 8 -10.33 -15.28 3.82
N VAL A 9 -9.93 -14.05 4.16
CA VAL A 9 -9.85 -12.93 3.23
C VAL A 9 -8.39 -12.59 2.96
N ALA A 10 -7.97 -12.74 1.70
CA ALA A 10 -6.73 -12.14 1.23
C ALA A 10 -6.91 -10.60 1.22
N GLN A 11 -5.91 -9.84 1.63
CA GLN A 11 -5.89 -8.38 1.58
C GLN A 11 -4.49 -7.89 1.19
N TYR A 12 -4.38 -6.64 0.72
CA TYR A 12 -3.06 -6.02 0.61
C TYR A 12 -2.47 -5.87 2.02
N ALA A 13 -1.19 -6.20 2.16
CA ALA A 13 -0.48 -6.02 3.44
C ALA A 13 -0.31 -4.53 3.80
N THR A 14 -0.41 -3.65 2.81
CA THR A 14 -0.37 -2.20 2.94
C THR A 14 -1.78 -1.65 2.93
N ASP A 15 -2.17 -0.91 3.98
CA ASP A 15 -3.42 -0.17 3.99
C ASP A 15 -3.35 0.99 2.98
N MET A 16 -4.39 1.17 2.16
CA MET A 16 -4.41 2.24 1.17
C MET A 16 -5.59 3.19 1.42
N TYR A 17 -5.34 4.47 1.19
CA TYR A 17 -6.32 5.53 1.34
C TYR A 17 -6.26 6.47 0.15
N LEU A 18 -7.39 7.07 -0.20
CA LEU A 18 -7.49 8.16 -1.16
C LEU A 18 -7.71 9.46 -0.40
N LYS A 19 -6.90 10.47 -0.68
CA LYS A 19 -7.02 11.82 -0.14
C LYS A 19 -7.53 12.73 -1.24
N GLU A 20 -8.74 13.23 -1.05
CA GLU A 20 -9.37 14.18 -1.95
C GLU A 20 -8.76 15.58 -1.81
N PRO A 21 -8.92 16.48 -2.80
CA PRO A 21 -8.44 17.86 -2.73
C PRO A 21 -9.01 18.63 -1.52
N SER A 22 -10.20 18.23 -1.06
CA SER A 22 -10.84 18.77 0.16
C SER A 22 -10.09 18.44 1.45
N GLY A 23 -9.07 17.57 1.41
CA GLY A 23 -8.35 17.06 2.56
C GLY A 23 -8.99 15.82 3.19
N THR A 24 -10.20 15.45 2.78
CA THR A 24 -10.87 14.23 3.23
C THR A 24 -10.09 13.00 2.80
N THR A 25 -9.86 12.07 3.72
CA THR A 25 -9.15 10.82 3.44
C THR A 25 -10.07 9.62 3.66
N GLN A 26 -10.23 8.77 2.64
CA GLN A 26 -11.08 7.59 2.66
C GLN A 26 -10.28 6.31 2.47
N LYS A 27 -10.62 5.24 3.19
CA LYS A 27 -9.94 3.93 3.02
C LYS A 27 -10.38 3.30 1.70
N LEU A 28 -9.41 2.85 0.91
CA LEU A 28 -9.68 2.09 -0.31
C LEU A 28 -9.93 0.62 0.05
N ILE A 29 -11.06 0.10 -0.39
CA ILE A 29 -11.44 -1.31 -0.26
C ILE A 29 -11.44 -1.89 -1.66
N PHE A 30 -10.51 -2.78 -1.94
CA PHE A 30 -10.36 -3.43 -3.24
C PHE A 30 -11.31 -4.60 -3.34
N SER A 31 -11.97 -4.71 -4.49
CA SER A 31 -12.86 -5.83 -4.78
C SER A 31 -12.08 -7.08 -5.21
N LYS A 32 -10.88 -6.90 -5.79
CA LYS A 32 -9.99 -7.98 -6.24
C LYS A 32 -8.51 -7.61 -6.04
N PHE A 33 -7.65 -8.63 -6.02
CA PHE A 33 -6.20 -8.44 -6.03
C PHE A 33 -5.67 -8.51 -7.46
N ASP A 34 -5.95 -7.48 -8.25
CA ASP A 34 -5.40 -7.37 -9.60
C ASP A 34 -4.66 -6.04 -9.84
N ALA A 35 -3.75 -6.05 -10.80
CA ALA A 35 -3.00 -4.87 -11.18
C ALA A 35 -3.91 -3.78 -11.78
N THR A 36 -5.00 -4.18 -12.44
CA THR A 36 -5.94 -3.29 -13.10
C THR A 36 -6.64 -2.35 -12.11
N GLU A 37 -7.06 -2.84 -10.95
CA GLU A 37 -7.70 -2.02 -9.91
C GLU A 37 -6.68 -1.06 -9.28
N LEU A 38 -5.40 -1.48 -9.15
CA LEU A 38 -4.32 -0.60 -8.69
C LEU A 38 -3.98 0.49 -9.72
N ASP A 39 -3.96 0.17 -11.01
CA ASP A 39 -3.65 1.11 -12.10
C ASP A 39 -4.65 2.28 -12.16
N THR A 40 -5.85 2.08 -11.61
CA THR A 40 -6.86 3.14 -11.49
C THR A 40 -6.39 4.27 -10.56
N TYR A 41 -5.61 3.93 -9.52
CA TYR A 41 -5.14 4.87 -8.50
C TYR A 41 -3.68 5.31 -8.72
N PHE A 42 -2.80 4.43 -9.20
CA PHE A 42 -1.39 4.71 -9.40
C PHE A 42 -1.08 5.10 -10.85
N LYS A 43 -1.49 6.30 -11.24
CA LYS A 43 -1.15 6.83 -12.57
C LYS A 43 0.23 7.48 -12.56
N PRO A 44 0.92 7.57 -13.71
CA PRO A 44 2.15 8.35 -13.79
C PRO A 44 1.94 9.78 -13.28
N GLY A 45 2.75 10.20 -12.31
CA GLY A 45 2.64 11.52 -11.67
C GLY A 45 1.77 11.55 -10.40
N THR A 46 1.12 10.46 -10.02
CA THR A 46 0.35 10.40 -8.77
C THR A 46 1.25 10.59 -7.55
N PHE A 47 0.92 11.57 -6.71
CA PHE A 47 1.59 11.79 -5.42
C PHE A 47 1.06 10.84 -4.35
N VAL A 48 1.96 10.31 -3.54
CA VAL A 48 1.64 9.40 -2.44
C VAL A 48 2.41 9.77 -1.18
N ASP A 49 1.73 9.77 -0.04
CA ASP A 49 2.39 9.73 1.26
C ASP A 49 2.53 8.27 1.70
N SER A 50 3.66 7.92 2.33
CA SER A 50 3.91 6.58 2.84
C SER A 50 4.24 6.58 4.32
N TYR A 51 3.65 5.65 5.06
CA TYR A 51 4.06 5.31 6.42
C TYR A 51 4.94 4.06 6.34
N LEU A 52 6.17 4.18 6.82
CA LEU A 52 7.17 3.13 6.72
C LEU A 52 7.43 2.48 8.08
N SER A 53 7.55 1.16 8.10
CA SER A 53 8.16 0.42 9.21
C SER A 53 9.54 -0.10 8.80
N LEU A 54 10.41 -0.26 9.80
CA LEU A 54 11.70 -0.90 9.65
C LEU A 54 11.57 -2.35 10.12
N ASN A 55 11.67 -3.29 9.19
CA ASN A 55 11.59 -4.71 9.51
C ASN A 55 12.98 -5.35 9.39
N PRO A 56 13.33 -6.31 10.26
CA PRO A 56 14.49 -7.15 10.04
C PRO A 56 14.36 -7.85 8.68
N TYR A 57 15.44 -7.82 7.90
CA TYR A 57 15.56 -8.56 6.66
C TYR A 57 16.69 -9.55 6.83
N ASP A 58 16.40 -10.84 6.78
CA ASP A 58 17.40 -11.89 6.76
C ASP A 58 17.11 -12.83 5.59
N TYR A 59 17.67 -12.47 4.43
CA TYR A 59 17.56 -13.26 3.22
C TYR A 59 18.95 -13.75 2.84
N GLN A 60 19.09 -15.07 2.65
CA GLN A 60 20.34 -15.71 2.23
C GLN A 60 21.55 -15.32 3.10
N GLN A 61 21.38 -15.27 4.43
CA GLN A 61 22.43 -14.90 5.39
C GLN A 61 22.95 -13.45 5.24
N ARG A 62 22.18 -12.57 4.61
CA ARG A 62 22.44 -11.13 4.56
C ARG A 62 21.45 -10.42 5.46
N SER A 63 21.91 -10.07 6.66
CA SER A 63 21.13 -9.24 7.58
C SER A 63 21.06 -7.80 7.09
N GLY A 64 19.86 -7.23 7.10
CA GLY A 64 19.60 -5.86 6.70
C GLY A 64 18.31 -5.33 7.30
N ILE A 65 17.94 -4.13 6.87
CA ILE A 65 16.69 -3.48 7.25
C ILE A 65 15.84 -3.35 5.98
N GLN A 66 14.64 -3.94 6.01
CA GLN A 66 13.63 -3.74 4.97
C GLN A 66 12.76 -2.54 5.34
N LEU A 67 12.63 -1.59 4.41
CA LEU A 67 11.60 -0.56 4.47
C LEU A 67 10.28 -1.17 3.99
N VAL A 68 9.27 -1.18 4.84
CA VAL A 68 7.94 -1.71 4.50
C VAL A 68 6.93 -0.57 4.57
N ALA A 69 6.25 -0.30 3.46
CA ALA A 69 5.12 0.62 3.46
C ALA A 69 3.90 -0.05 4.10
N THR A 70 3.56 0.35 5.32
CA THR A 70 2.41 -0.18 6.06
C THR A 70 1.12 0.54 5.69
N LYS A 71 1.22 1.83 5.31
CA LYS A 71 0.11 2.62 4.78
C LYS A 71 0.55 3.51 3.63
N LEU A 72 -0.29 3.63 2.61
CA LEU A 72 -0.19 4.59 1.52
C LEU A 72 -1.42 5.52 1.52
N VAL A 73 -1.18 6.81 1.33
CA VAL A 73 -2.22 7.81 1.08
C VAL A 73 -2.00 8.37 -0.31
N ILE A 74 -2.90 8.05 -1.22
CA ILE A 74 -2.86 8.43 -2.63
C ILE A 74 -3.60 9.76 -2.78
N HIS A 75 -2.96 10.74 -3.41
CA HIS A 75 -3.55 12.06 -3.60
C HIS A 75 -4.35 12.05 -4.91
N ASN A 76 -5.66 12.31 -4.80
CA ASN A 76 -6.53 12.54 -5.93
C ASN A 76 -6.47 14.03 -6.23
N GLU A 77 -5.83 14.42 -7.33
CA GLU A 77 -5.73 15.83 -7.77
C GLU A 77 -6.94 16.28 -8.59
#